data_AF-A0A9E4M8W9-F1
#
_entry.id   AF-A0A9E4M8W9-F1
#
_cell.length_a   1.000
_cell.length_b   1.000
_cell.length_c   1.000
_cell.angle_alpha   90.00
_cell.angle_beta   90.00
_cell.angle_gamma   90.00
#
_symmetry.space_group_name_H-M   'P 1'
#
loop_
_entity.id
_entity.type
_entity.pdbx_description
1 polymer ?
#
loop_
_entity_poly.entity_id
_entity_poly.type
_entity_poly.pdbx_seq_one_letter_code
_entity_poly.pdbx_strand_id
1 'polypeptide(L)'
;MVLGRAQVGPDTIDLILCQGRIENITVAGQRLTVHRSTSGIRPALRRAVLARDDECTIAGCRSTYGLEVHHIVERSIGEDDSPENLTTLCWWHHVAIHRQAMRIDPNSPPHRRRLLRALPRPLVICGFRCRLGRSPPRPAR
;
A
#
# COMPACT_ATOMS: atom_id res chain seq x y z
N MET A 1 28.40 7.04 -15.91
CA MET A 1 27.54 8.09 -15.33
C MET A 1 26.12 7.54 -15.25
N VAL A 2 25.75 6.89 -14.14
CA VAL A 2 24.39 6.35 -13.95
C VAL A 2 23.57 7.40 -13.23
N LEU A 3 22.47 7.80 -13.88
CA LEU A 3 21.46 8.77 -13.45
C LEU A 3 20.89 8.41 -12.07
N GLY A 4 20.55 9.45 -11.30
CA GLY A 4 20.12 9.36 -9.92
C GLY A 4 18.99 8.35 -9.70
N ARG A 5 19.09 7.58 -8.60
CA ARG A 5 18.02 6.72 -8.11
C ARG A 5 16.85 7.61 -7.68
N ALA A 6 15.78 7.64 -8.47
CA ALA A 6 14.51 8.18 -8.00
C ALA A 6 14.04 7.31 -6.82
N GLN A 7 14.03 7.89 -5.61
CA GLN A 7 13.48 7.23 -4.43
C GLN A 7 11.97 7.42 -4.43
N VAL A 8 11.24 6.31 -4.51
CA VAL A 8 9.79 6.29 -4.36
C VAL A 8 9.48 6.16 -2.87
N GLY A 9 8.67 7.09 -2.33
CA GLY A 9 8.25 7.05 -0.94
C GLY A 9 7.32 5.85 -0.65
N PRO A 10 7.25 5.36 0.60
CA PRO A 10 6.45 4.19 0.96
C PRO A 10 4.96 4.36 0.60
N ASP A 11 4.39 5.54 0.84
CA ASP A 11 2.98 5.83 0.48
C ASP A 11 2.74 5.73 -1.04
N THR A 12 3.75 6.07 -1.85
CA THR A 12 3.71 5.92 -3.30
C THR A 12 3.88 4.46 -3.71
N ILE A 13 4.69 3.68 -2.99
CA ILE A 13 4.78 2.23 -3.18
C ILE A 13 3.41 1.61 -2.91
N ASP A 14 2.76 1.91 -1.78
CA ASP A 14 1.46 1.34 -1.44
C ASP A 14 0.35 1.69 -2.45
N LEU A 15 0.34 2.93 -2.95
CA LEU A 15 -0.52 3.31 -4.08
C LEU A 15 -0.31 2.41 -5.30
N ILE A 16 0.95 2.20 -5.70
CA ILE A 16 1.30 1.35 -6.86
C ILE A 16 0.91 -0.11 -6.59
N LEU A 17 1.13 -0.62 -5.36
CA LEU A 17 0.83 -2.00 -5.00
C LEU A 17 -0.68 -2.27 -4.88
N CYS A 18 -1.47 -1.25 -4.51
CA CYS A 18 -2.91 -1.35 -4.32
C CYS A 18 -3.70 -1.25 -5.65
N GLN A 19 -3.33 -0.30 -6.52
CA GLN A 19 -4.11 0.02 -7.73
C GLN A 19 -3.36 -0.29 -9.04
N GLY A 20 -2.03 -0.36 -8.98
CA GLY A 20 -1.19 -0.47 -10.16
C GLY A 20 -1.18 -1.87 -10.75
N ARG A 21 -0.67 -1.97 -11.97
CA ARG A 21 -0.15 -3.20 -12.57
C ARG A 21 1.32 -2.94 -12.84
N ILE A 22 2.19 -3.55 -12.06
CA ILE A 22 3.64 -3.46 -12.30
C ILE A 22 4.01 -4.54 -13.29
N GLU A 23 4.64 -4.22 -14.41
CA GLU A 23 5.25 -5.20 -15.32
C GLU A 23 6.76 -5.01 -15.34
N ASN A 24 7.50 -6.10 -15.20
CA ASN A 24 8.96 -6.07 -15.18
C ASN A 24 9.47 -6.36 -16.58
N ILE A 25 10.01 -5.34 -17.25
CA ILE A 25 10.59 -5.48 -18.58
C ILE A 25 12.11 -5.56 -18.42
N THR A 26 12.68 -6.72 -18.70
CA THR A 26 14.13 -6.91 -18.74
C THR A 26 14.61 -6.75 -20.18
N VAL A 27 15.60 -5.90 -20.39
CA VAL A 27 16.27 -5.74 -21.69
C VAL A 27 17.65 -6.38 -21.62
N ALA A 28 17.86 -7.43 -22.41
CA ALA A 28 19.16 -8.08 -22.55
C ALA A 28 19.54 -8.12 -24.05
N GLY A 29 20.44 -7.22 -24.47
CA GLY A 29 20.75 -7.01 -25.89
C GLY A 29 19.54 -6.42 -26.63
N GLN A 30 19.16 -7.03 -27.76
CA GLN A 30 17.97 -6.64 -28.57
C GLN A 30 16.69 -7.36 -28.14
N ARG A 31 16.71 -8.20 -27.09
CA ARG A 31 15.55 -8.97 -26.66
C ARG A 31 14.88 -8.29 -25.47
N LEU A 32 13.60 -7.95 -25.63
CA LEU A 32 12.72 -7.49 -24.57
C LEU A 32 12.03 -8.71 -23.94
N THR A 33 12.26 -8.95 -22.66
CA THR A 33 11.54 -9.98 -21.90
C THR A 33 10.58 -9.29 -20.95
N VAL A 34 9.28 -9.46 -21.19
CA VAL A 34 8.24 -8.97 -20.28
C VAL A 34 7.93 -10.07 -19.28
N HIS A 35 8.36 -9.86 -18.03
CA HIS A 35 7.97 -10.71 -16.92
C HIS A 35 6.64 -10.19 -16.35
N ARG A 36 5.68 -11.10 -16.20
CA ARG A 36 4.39 -10.79 -15.57
C ARG A 36 4.60 -10.62 -14.07
N SER A 37 4.93 -9.41 -13.63
CA SER A 37 4.60 -9.00 -12.28
C SER A 37 3.10 -8.69 -12.25
N THR A 38 2.38 -9.25 -11.29
CA THR A 38 1.05 -8.77 -10.93
C THR A 38 1.20 -8.27 -9.52
N SER A 39 1.77 -7.07 -9.40
CA SER A 39 1.52 -6.30 -8.19
C SER A 39 0.17 -5.62 -8.42
N GLY A 40 -0.82 -6.05 -7.64
CA GLY A 40 -2.23 -5.71 -7.77
C GLY A 40 -3.10 -6.91 -7.37
N ILE A 41 -4.21 -6.66 -6.68
CA ILE A 41 -5.12 -7.72 -6.19
C ILE A 41 -5.64 -8.52 -7.40
N ARG A 42 -5.49 -9.85 -7.35
CA ARG A 42 -5.94 -10.75 -8.44
C ARG A 42 -7.41 -10.46 -8.80
N PRO A 43 -7.79 -10.36 -10.09
CA PRO A 43 -9.15 -9.99 -10.47
C PRO A 43 -10.25 -10.90 -9.90
N ALA A 44 -9.97 -12.20 -9.77
CA ALA A 44 -10.90 -13.15 -9.14
C ALA A 44 -11.11 -12.84 -7.65
N LEU A 45 -10.02 -12.54 -6.93
CA LEU A 45 -10.06 -12.20 -5.52
C LEU A 45 -10.74 -10.84 -5.30
N ARG A 46 -10.45 -9.86 -6.15
CA ARG A 46 -11.12 -8.55 -6.13
C ARG A 46 -12.64 -8.71 -6.25
N ARG A 47 -13.12 -9.55 -7.19
CA ARG A 47 -14.55 -9.85 -7.34
C ARG A 47 -15.13 -10.53 -6.10
N ALA A 48 -14.41 -11.50 -5.53
CA ALA A 48 -14.86 -12.22 -4.34
C ALA A 48 -15.00 -11.29 -3.13
N VAL A 49 -14.05 -10.37 -2.91
CA VAL A 49 -14.10 -9.42 -1.79
C VAL A 49 -15.21 -8.39 -1.98
N LEU A 50 -15.40 -7.87 -3.21
CA LEU A 50 -16.49 -6.93 -3.50
C LEU A 50 -17.86 -7.57 -3.25
N ALA A 51 -18.05 -8.83 -3.67
CA ALA A 51 -19.30 -9.55 -3.44
C ALA A 51 -19.50 -10.00 -1.97
N ARG A 52 -18.43 -10.06 -1.18
CA ARG A 52 -18.50 -10.32 0.27
C ARG A 52 -18.95 -9.07 1.02
N ASP A 53 -18.42 -7.91 0.65
CA ASP A 53 -18.58 -6.70 1.43
C ASP A 53 -19.80 -5.86 1.01
N ASP A 54 -20.17 -5.87 -0.28
CA ASP A 54 -21.29 -5.15 -0.95
C ASP A 54 -21.35 -3.61 -0.79
N GLU A 55 -20.70 -3.06 0.24
CA GLU A 55 -20.62 -1.64 0.55
C GLU A 55 -19.26 -1.29 1.15
N CYS A 56 -19.02 0.01 1.35
CA CYS A 56 -17.84 0.48 2.07
C CYS A 56 -17.85 -0.01 3.52
N THR A 57 -16.76 -0.64 3.96
CA THR A 57 -16.66 -1.24 5.30
C THR A 57 -16.26 -0.28 6.42
N ILE A 58 -16.04 1.01 6.10
CA ILE A 58 -15.69 2.03 7.10
C ILE A 58 -16.89 2.30 8.01
N ALA A 59 -16.62 2.39 9.31
CA ALA A 59 -17.63 2.68 10.32
C ALA A 59 -18.43 3.95 9.97
N GLY A 60 -19.74 3.79 9.78
CA GLY A 60 -20.65 4.90 9.47
C GLY A 60 -20.77 5.23 7.98
N CYS A 61 -20.01 4.57 7.10
CA CYS A 61 -20.22 4.67 5.66
C CYS A 61 -21.18 3.58 5.19
N ARG A 62 -22.05 3.93 4.23
CA ARG A 62 -22.96 3.01 3.53
C ARG A 62 -22.92 3.20 2.02
N SER A 63 -21.80 3.72 1.52
CA SER A 63 -21.64 3.96 0.09
C SER A 63 -21.49 2.63 -0.62
N THR A 64 -22.34 2.38 -1.61
CA THR A 64 -22.25 1.26 -2.56
C THR A 64 -21.68 1.68 -3.91
N TYR A 65 -21.36 2.98 -4.07
CA TYR A 65 -20.79 3.53 -5.30
C TYR A 65 -19.27 3.69 -5.20
N GLY A 66 -18.58 3.46 -6.33
CA GLY A 66 -17.14 3.63 -6.46
C GLY A 66 -16.36 2.68 -5.54
N LEU A 67 -16.76 1.42 -5.48
CA LEU A 67 -16.16 0.43 -4.58
C LEU A 67 -14.82 -0.10 -5.12
N GLU A 68 -13.81 -0.04 -4.26
CA GLU A 68 -12.44 -0.44 -4.52
C GLU A 68 -11.96 -1.33 -3.37
N VAL A 69 -11.18 -2.37 -3.69
CA VAL A 69 -10.61 -3.26 -2.68
C VAL A 69 -9.26 -2.73 -2.25
N HIS A 70 -9.05 -2.67 -0.95
CA HIS A 70 -7.87 -2.13 -0.31
C HIS A 70 -7.34 -3.10 0.75
N HIS A 71 -6.02 -3.14 0.94
CA HIS A 71 -5.39 -3.94 1.99
C HIS A 71 -5.57 -3.28 3.36
N ILE A 72 -5.96 -4.03 4.38
CA ILE A 72 -6.08 -3.50 5.76
C ILE A 72 -4.68 -3.21 6.31
N VAL A 73 -3.77 -4.17 6.10
CA VAL A 73 -2.35 -4.01 6.34
C VAL A 73 -1.63 -3.91 5.00
N GLU A 74 -0.87 -2.84 4.84
CA GLU A 74 -0.12 -2.54 3.62
C GLU A 74 0.78 -3.69 3.17
N ARG A 75 0.76 -3.97 1.86
CA ARG A 75 1.63 -4.98 1.24
C ARG A 75 3.11 -4.65 1.43
N SER A 76 3.50 -3.37 1.53
CA SER A 76 4.89 -2.97 1.77
C SER A 76 5.44 -3.46 3.12
N ILE A 77 4.56 -3.81 4.07
CA ILE A 77 4.92 -4.36 5.40
C ILE A 77 5.08 -5.89 5.36
N GLY A 78 4.72 -6.53 4.24
CA GLY A 78 4.93 -7.96 4.01
C GLY A 78 3.68 -8.84 4.07
N GLU A 79 2.50 -8.25 4.19
CA GLU A 79 1.24 -9.01 4.18
C GLU A 79 0.81 -9.38 2.76
N ASP A 80 0.17 -10.53 2.63
CA ASP A 80 -0.21 -11.14 1.37
C ASP A 80 -1.59 -10.67 0.86
N ASP A 81 -1.97 -11.17 -0.31
CA ASP A 81 -3.32 -10.98 -0.87
C ASP A 81 -4.31 -12.00 -0.27
N SER A 82 -4.27 -12.23 1.04
CA SER A 82 -5.29 -13.05 1.70
C SER A 82 -6.62 -12.31 1.73
N PRO A 83 -7.76 -12.99 1.48
CA PRO A 83 -9.08 -12.36 1.52
C PRO A 83 -9.38 -11.63 2.84
N GLU A 84 -8.81 -12.11 3.94
CA GLU A 84 -8.96 -11.56 5.30
C GLU A 84 -8.25 -10.22 5.49
N ASN A 85 -7.14 -10.01 4.77
CA ASN A 85 -6.40 -8.74 4.75
C ASN A 85 -7.00 -7.75 3.74
N LEU A 86 -8.05 -8.11 3.01
CA LEU A 86 -8.69 -7.24 2.03
C LEU A 86 -10.02 -6.70 2.54
N THR A 87 -10.32 -5.45 2.19
CA THR A 87 -11.58 -4.80 2.54
C THR A 87 -12.05 -3.85 1.45
N THR A 88 -13.36 -3.67 1.35
CA THR A 88 -13.97 -2.79 0.35
C THR A 88 -14.16 -1.37 0.89
N LEU A 89 -13.69 -0.39 0.12
CA LEU A 89 -13.80 1.03 0.41
C LEU A 89 -14.47 1.76 -0.74
N CYS A 90 -15.23 2.82 -0.45
CA CYS A 90 -15.60 3.76 -1.50
C CYS A 90 -14.41 4.62 -1.91
N TRP A 91 -14.43 5.13 -3.13
CA TRP A 91 -13.39 5.99 -3.70
C TRP A 91 -12.96 7.12 -2.76
N TRP A 92 -13.91 7.76 -2.05
CA TRP A 92 -13.59 8.84 -1.11
C TRP A 92 -12.71 8.36 0.05
N HIS A 93 -13.08 7.25 0.69
CA HIS A 93 -12.29 6.68 1.79
C HIS A 93 -10.97 6.10 1.30
N HIS A 94 -10.94 5.53 0.09
CA HIS A 94 -9.72 5.03 -0.52
C HIS A 94 -8.72 6.17 -0.79
N VAL A 95 -9.19 7.30 -1.32
CA VAL A 95 -8.36 8.51 -1.49
C VAL A 95 -7.93 9.08 -0.15
N ALA A 96 -8.79 9.07 0.87
CA ALA A 96 -8.43 9.55 2.21
C ALA A 96 -7.25 8.77 2.81
N ILE A 97 -7.20 7.45 2.62
CA ILE A 97 -6.07 6.62 3.05
C ILE A 97 -4.76 7.09 2.40
N HIS A 98 -4.74 7.19 1.07
CA HIS A 98 -3.51 7.50 0.36
C HIS A 98 -3.10 8.98 0.38
N ARG A 99 -4.05 9.92 0.37
CA ARG A 99 -3.76 11.36 0.23
C ARG A 99 -3.84 12.15 1.53
N GLN A 100 -4.53 11.62 2.55
CA GLN A 100 -4.72 12.33 3.82
C GLN A 100 -3.96 11.67 4.98
N ALA A 101 -3.02 10.75 4.66
CA ALA A 101 -2.26 9.99 5.65
C ALA A 101 -3.19 9.34 6.68
N MET A 102 -4.20 8.61 6.19
CA MET A 102 -5.09 7.82 7.03
C MET A 102 -4.74 6.34 6.84
N ARG A 103 -4.98 5.52 7.85
CA ARG A 103 -4.80 4.06 7.78
C ARG A 103 -5.96 3.35 8.45
N ILE A 104 -6.23 2.13 8.04
CA ILE A 104 -7.26 1.30 8.68
C ILE A 104 -6.70 0.76 10.00
N ASP A 105 -7.48 0.80 11.07
CA ASP A 105 -7.20 0.12 12.33
C ASP A 105 -7.37 -1.40 12.12
N PRO A 106 -6.30 -2.22 12.15
CA PRO A 106 -6.43 -3.66 11.92
C PRO A 106 -7.30 -4.35 12.98
N ASN A 107 -7.36 -3.80 14.18
CA ASN A 107 -8.14 -4.31 15.31
C ASN A 107 -9.62 -3.89 15.26
N SER A 108 -10.00 -3.04 14.30
CA SER A 108 -11.39 -2.67 14.13
C SER A 108 -12.19 -3.83 13.51
N PRO A 109 -13.46 -4.02 13.91
CA PRO A 109 -14.25 -5.14 13.40
C PRO A 109 -14.50 -5.01 11.89
N PRO A 110 -14.66 -6.14 11.17
CA PRO A 110 -15.13 -6.13 9.78
C PRO A 110 -16.43 -5.31 9.64
N HIS A 111 -16.61 -4.62 8.51
CA HIS A 111 -17.76 -3.72 8.24
C HIS A 111 -17.97 -2.56 9.22
N ARG A 112 -17.06 -2.36 10.17
CA ARG A 112 -17.07 -1.20 11.06
C ARG A 112 -15.63 -0.73 11.30
N ARG A 113 -14.90 -0.63 10.19
CA ARG A 113 -13.48 -0.30 10.17
C ARG A 113 -13.26 1.15 10.59
N ARG A 114 -12.31 1.37 11.49
CA ARG A 114 -11.94 2.73 11.93
C ARG A 114 -10.74 3.21 11.13
N LEU A 115 -10.77 4.49 10.74
CA LEU A 115 -9.60 5.15 10.19
C LEU A 115 -8.83 5.86 11.31
N LEU A 116 -7.52 5.65 11.33
CA LEU A 116 -6.58 6.31 12.22
C LEU A 116 -5.73 7.27 11.40
N ARG A 117 -5.31 8.39 12.00
CA ARG A 117 -4.23 9.19 11.43
C ARG A 117 -2.98 8.31 11.36
N ALA A 118 -2.39 8.17 10.19
CA ALA A 118 -1.07 7.59 10.05
C ALA A 118 -0.07 8.54 10.71
N LEU A 119 0.58 8.07 11.77
CA LEU A 119 1.77 8.73 12.28
C LEU A 119 2.85 8.66 11.18
N PRO A 120 3.72 9.67 11.05
CA PRO A 120 4.86 9.55 10.15
C PRO A 120 5.63 8.28 10.53
N ARG A 121 5.74 7.36 9.58
CA ARG A 121 6.44 6.09 9.81
C ARG A 121 7.88 6.43 10.23
N PRO A 122 8.46 5.72 11.22
CA PRO A 122 9.90 5.80 11.39
C PRO A 122 10.51 5.36 10.05
N LEU A 123 11.20 6.29 9.41
CA LEU A 123 11.94 6.02 8.18
C LEU A 123 12.97 4.95 8.51
N VAL A 124 12.71 3.69 8.15
CA VAL A 124 13.73 2.64 8.14
C VAL A 124 14.62 2.88 6.92
N ILE A 125 15.30 4.02 6.91
CA ILE A 125 16.38 4.29 5.98
C ILE A 125 17.55 3.45 6.49
N CYS A 126 17.92 2.44 5.72
CA CYS A 126 19.09 1.59 5.93
C CYS A 126 18.91 0.48 6.99
N GLY A 127 19.35 -0.73 6.63
CA GLY A 127 19.42 -1.92 7.48
C GLY A 127 20.43 -1.81 8.62
N PHE A 128 20.37 -0.74 9.40
CA PHE A 128 21.01 -0.62 10.71
C PHE A 128 19.94 -0.19 11.70
N ARG A 129 19.75 -1.02 12.74
CA ARG A 129 18.81 -0.75 13.83
C ARG A 129 19.29 0.50 14.58
N CYS A 130 18.84 1.68 14.16
CA CYS A 130 19.16 2.94 14.81
C CYS A 130 18.37 3.03 16.12
N ARG A 131 18.97 2.47 17.18
CA ARG A 131 18.49 2.60 18.55
C ARG A 131 18.89 4.01 19.01
N LEU A 132 17.91 4.91 19.08
CA LEU A 132 17.94 6.18 19.84
C LEU A 132 18.87 7.29 19.32
N GLY A 133 18.34 8.16 18.45
CA GLY A 133 18.37 9.63 18.67
C GLY A 133 19.69 10.36 18.93
N ARG A 134 20.85 9.92 18.42
CA ARG A 134 22.07 10.75 18.42
C ARG A 134 22.65 10.87 17.01
N SER A 135 22.71 12.10 16.50
CA SER A 135 23.38 12.41 15.24
C SER A 135 24.89 12.07 15.35
N PRO A 136 25.51 11.48 14.31
CA PRO A 136 26.95 11.26 14.30
C PRO A 136 27.71 12.59 14.26
N PRO A 137 28.90 12.68 14.89
CA PRO A 137 29.72 13.90 14.84
C PRO A 137 30.20 14.16 13.40
N ARG A 138 30.17 15.43 12.98
CA ARG A 138 30.69 15.87 11.68
C ARG A 138 32.18 15.55 11.56
N PRO A 139 32.68 15.09 10.41
CA PRO A 139 34.11 14.88 10.22
C PRO A 139 34.86 16.21 10.31
N ALA A 140 35.96 16.22 11.05
CA ALA A 140 36.90 17.34 11.08
C ALA A 140 37.54 17.51 9.69
N ARG A 141 37.75 18.77 9.28
CA ARG A 141 38.49 19.14 8.08
C ARG A 141 39.94 18.73 8.16
#